data_AF-A0A1I2Z9E5-F1
#
_entry.id   AF-A0A1I2Z9E5-F1
#
_cell.length_a   1.000
_cell.length_b   1.000
_cell.length_c   1.000
_cell.angle_alpha   90.00
_cell.angle_beta   90.00
_cell.angle_gamma   90.00
#
_symmetry.space_group_name_H-M   'P 1'
#
loop_
_entity.id
_entity.type
_entity.pdbx_description
1 polymer ?
#
loop_
_entity_poly.entity_id
_entity_poly.type
_entity_poly.pdbx_seq_one_letter_code
_entity_poly.pdbx_strand_id
1 'polypeptide(L)'
;MNAETAVDEQREEIANRLGEPDQLQFPDGWTTSSSWRRAQAARSTIGAVNPAEFDVLLGREDDETALSRHRVLFAVYEGDLVAECDCDGYRFRGWCAHVALLWWHWSRDDLGVTDLDTGRTHLSPPWWLTVDDVEHDRVDAETSQPVAADGGVDR
;
A
#
# COMPACT_ATOMS: atom_id res chain seq x y z
N MET A 1 -15.85 2.99 -26.06
CA MET A 1 -15.67 1.86 -25.14
C MET A 1 -16.37 2.24 -23.87
N ASN A 2 -17.24 1.38 -23.33
CA ASN A 2 -17.95 1.67 -22.08
C ASN A 2 -17.05 1.25 -20.90
N ALA A 3 -17.24 1.85 -19.72
CA ALA A 3 -16.45 1.51 -18.55
C ALA A 3 -16.56 0.03 -18.18
N GLU A 4 -17.78 -0.54 -18.31
CA GLU A 4 -18.04 -1.97 -18.06
C GLU A 4 -17.22 -2.88 -18.99
N THR A 5 -17.15 -2.56 -20.29
CA THR A 5 -16.33 -3.34 -21.24
C THR A 5 -14.84 -3.27 -20.92
N ALA A 6 -14.35 -2.13 -20.43
CA ALA A 6 -12.95 -1.98 -20.07
C ALA A 6 -12.57 -2.74 -18.78
N VAL A 7 -13.50 -2.86 -17.83
CA VAL A 7 -13.29 -3.67 -16.60
C VAL A 7 -13.25 -5.16 -16.95
N ASP A 8 -14.19 -5.64 -17.76
CA ASP A 8 -14.27 -7.05 -18.16
C ASP A 8 -12.99 -7.48 -18.91
N GLU A 9 -12.53 -6.66 -19.87
CA GLU A 9 -11.27 -6.87 -20.60
C GLU A 9 -10.07 -6.95 -19.64
N GLN A 10 -9.99 -6.08 -18.63
CA GLN A 10 -8.89 -6.10 -17.65
C GLN A 10 -8.96 -7.33 -16.73
N ARG A 11 -10.17 -7.72 -16.31
CA ARG A 11 -10.37 -8.94 -15.51
C ARG A 11 -9.91 -10.17 -16.28
N GLU A 12 -10.25 -10.27 -17.56
CA GLU A 12 -9.80 -11.36 -18.44
C GLU A 12 -8.29 -11.32 -18.68
N GLU A 13 -7.70 -10.14 -18.87
CA GLU A 13 -6.24 -10.00 -19.07
C GLU A 13 -5.45 -10.51 -17.85
N ILE A 14 -5.88 -10.14 -16.64
CA ILE A 14 -5.27 -10.61 -15.39
C ILE A 14 -5.47 -12.13 -15.24
N ALA A 15 -6.68 -12.65 -15.48
CA ALA A 15 -6.97 -14.08 -15.37
C ALA A 15 -6.18 -14.95 -16.37
N ASN A 16 -5.87 -14.41 -17.56
CA ASN A 16 -5.12 -15.11 -18.61
C ASN A 16 -3.60 -14.96 -18.47
N ARG A 17 -3.12 -14.21 -17.48
CA ARG A 17 -1.68 -14.03 -17.24
C ARG A 17 -1.06 -15.33 -16.70
N LEU A 18 0.14 -15.65 -17.17
CA LEU A 18 0.90 -16.77 -16.63
C LEU A 18 1.48 -16.36 -15.26
N GLY A 19 0.87 -16.87 -14.19
CA GLY A 19 1.11 -16.48 -12.80
C GLY A 19 -0.02 -15.59 -12.28
N GLU A 20 -0.47 -15.83 -11.05
CA GLU A 20 -1.43 -14.96 -10.37
C GLU A 20 -0.79 -13.58 -10.11
N PRO A 21 -1.53 -12.47 -10.24
CA PRO A 21 -1.01 -11.17 -9.84
C PRO A 21 -0.64 -11.21 -8.34
N ASP A 22 0.45 -10.55 -7.98
CA ASP A 22 0.91 -10.55 -6.59
C ASP A 22 -0.13 -9.86 -5.70
N GLN A 23 -0.70 -10.61 -4.75
CA GLN A 23 -1.44 -10.03 -3.64
C GLN A 23 -0.50 -9.09 -2.88
N LEU A 24 -0.92 -7.84 -2.66
CA LEU A 24 -0.09 -6.87 -1.96
C LEU A 24 0.12 -7.31 -0.51
N GLN A 25 1.37 -7.58 -0.15
CA GLN A 25 1.79 -7.85 1.21
C GLN A 25 2.55 -6.65 1.77
N PHE A 26 2.10 -6.16 2.92
CA PHE A 26 2.78 -5.07 3.64
C PHE A 26 3.93 -5.65 4.46
N PRO A 27 5.19 -5.30 4.18
CA PRO A 27 6.31 -5.83 4.96
C PRO A 27 6.31 -5.25 6.38
N ASP A 28 6.94 -5.97 7.32
CA ASP A 28 7.09 -5.49 8.70
C ASP A 28 7.71 -4.09 8.74
N GLY A 29 7.11 -3.20 9.54
CA GLY A 29 7.58 -1.83 9.71
C GLY A 29 7.52 -0.98 8.44
N TRP A 30 6.69 -1.33 7.45
CA TRP A 30 6.54 -0.60 6.19
C TRP A 30 6.27 0.91 6.40
N THR A 31 5.53 1.28 7.45
CA THR A 31 5.25 2.68 7.84
C THR A 31 6.49 3.47 8.26
N THR A 32 7.59 2.80 8.56
CA THR A 32 8.89 3.43 8.88
C THR A 32 9.90 3.33 7.74
N SER A 33 9.54 2.61 6.67
CA SER A 33 10.40 2.39 5.51
C SER A 33 10.71 3.68 4.74
N SER A 34 11.86 3.71 4.05
CA SER A 34 12.20 4.82 3.16
C SER A 34 11.20 4.95 2.00
N SER A 35 10.67 3.83 1.51
CA SER A 35 9.62 3.82 0.48
C SER A 35 8.37 4.58 0.93
N TRP A 36 7.91 4.35 2.16
CA TRP A 36 6.75 5.03 2.70
C TRP A 36 7.00 6.52 2.97
N ARG A 37 8.16 6.86 3.53
CA ARG A 37 8.54 8.26 3.74
C ARG A 37 8.61 9.03 2.42
N ARG A 38 9.23 8.43 1.41
CA ARG A 38 9.37 9.02 0.08
C ARG A 38 8.02 9.21 -0.60
N ALA A 39 7.10 8.25 -0.49
CA ALA A 39 5.75 8.37 -1.03
C ALA A 39 5.01 9.62 -0.49
N GLN A 40 5.23 9.98 0.78
CA GLN A 40 4.56 11.13 1.40
C GLN A 40 5.23 12.48 1.09
N ALA A 41 6.56 12.49 0.90
CA ALA A 41 7.35 13.71 0.82
C ALA A 41 7.72 14.14 -0.60
N ALA A 42 7.92 13.18 -1.51
CA ALA A 42 8.40 13.49 -2.85
C ALA A 42 7.27 14.02 -3.74
N ARG A 43 7.63 14.91 -4.68
CA ARG A 43 6.70 15.35 -5.72
C ARG A 43 6.26 14.14 -6.55
N SER A 44 4.96 14.06 -6.76
CA SER A 44 4.36 12.92 -7.45
C SER A 44 3.25 13.34 -8.40
N THR A 45 2.93 12.45 -9.34
CA THR A 45 1.75 12.53 -10.19
C THR A 45 1.25 11.12 -10.44
N ILE A 46 -0.06 10.91 -10.30
CA ILE A 46 -0.74 9.64 -10.55
C ILE A 46 -1.70 9.86 -11.72
N GLY A 47 -1.66 8.99 -12.72
CA GLY A 47 -2.62 8.97 -13.81
C GLY A 47 -3.21 7.57 -13.97
N ALA A 48 -4.53 7.42 -13.87
CA ALA A 48 -5.19 6.18 -14.23
C ALA A 48 -5.03 5.91 -15.72
N VAL A 49 -4.67 4.69 -16.08
CA VAL A 49 -4.45 4.30 -17.49
C VAL A 49 -5.57 3.40 -17.96
N ASN A 50 -5.94 2.44 -17.13
CA ASN A 50 -7.11 1.59 -17.28
C ASN A 50 -7.67 1.34 -15.86
N PRO A 51 -8.76 0.57 -15.70
CA PRO A 51 -9.33 0.29 -14.39
C PRO A 51 -8.39 -0.37 -13.38
N ALA A 52 -7.35 -1.07 -13.84
CA ALA A 52 -6.43 -1.85 -13.00
C ALA A 52 -5.05 -1.20 -12.80
N GLU A 53 -4.65 -0.26 -13.66
CA GLU A 53 -3.29 0.25 -13.69
C GLU A 53 -3.18 1.78 -13.66
N PHE A 54 -2.10 2.24 -13.04
CA PHE A 54 -1.75 3.64 -12.89
C PHE A 54 -0.35 3.92 -13.40
N ASP A 55 -0.18 5.01 -14.15
CA ASP A 55 1.13 5.61 -14.34
C ASP A 55 1.48 6.45 -13.12
N VAL A 56 2.56 6.08 -12.44
CA VAL A 56 3.08 6.77 -11.26
C VAL A 56 4.39 7.46 -11.60
N LEU A 57 4.38 8.79 -11.52
CA LEU A 57 5.58 9.62 -11.60
C LEU A 57 5.97 10.04 -10.18
N LEU A 58 7.20 9.74 -9.76
CA LEU A 58 7.67 10.02 -8.40
C LEU A 58 9.12 10.51 -8.41
N GLY A 59 9.37 11.68 -7.82
CA GLY A 59 10.71 12.23 -7.64
C GLY A 59 11.59 11.44 -6.69
N ARG A 60 12.91 11.54 -6.81
CA ARG A 60 13.86 10.98 -5.84
C ARG A 60 14.09 11.97 -4.70
N GLU A 61 14.35 11.48 -3.49
CA GLU A 61 14.65 12.34 -2.34
C GLU A 61 15.90 13.18 -2.57
N ASP A 62 16.94 12.60 -3.19
CA ASP A 62 18.22 13.27 -3.43
C ASP A 62 18.27 14.12 -4.71
N ASP A 63 17.25 14.00 -5.58
CA ASP A 63 17.18 14.73 -6.84
C ASP A 63 15.71 14.88 -7.29
N GLU A 64 15.11 16.03 -6.95
CA GLU A 64 13.73 16.35 -7.32
C GLU A 64 13.52 16.50 -8.84
N THR A 65 14.59 16.66 -9.62
CA THR A 65 14.52 16.73 -11.09
C THR A 65 14.56 15.34 -11.74
N ALA A 66 15.09 14.35 -11.02
CA ALA A 66 15.08 12.95 -11.42
C ALA A 66 13.74 12.29 -11.07
N LEU A 67 12.77 12.42 -11.97
CA LEU A 67 11.47 11.76 -11.87
C LEU A 67 11.56 10.32 -12.41
N SER A 68 11.08 9.36 -11.62
CA SER A 68 10.90 7.97 -12.05
C SER A 68 9.44 7.73 -12.42
N ARG A 69 9.18 7.27 -13.65
CA ARG A 69 7.84 6.86 -14.11
C ARG A 69 7.77 5.35 -14.14
N HIS A 70 6.75 4.79 -13.51
CA HIS A 70 6.48 3.36 -13.47
C HIS A 70 5.00 3.08 -13.72
N ARG A 71 4.71 2.00 -14.43
CA ARG A 71 3.35 1.45 -14.56
C ARG A 71 3.11 0.53 -13.37
N VAL A 72 2.04 0.78 -12.64
CA VAL A 72 1.71 0.04 -11.41
C VAL A 72 0.33 -0.56 -11.57
N LEU A 73 0.23 -1.88 -11.51
CA LEU A 73 -1.04 -2.58 -11.29
C LEU A 73 -1.44 -2.33 -9.84
N PHE A 74 -2.68 -1.90 -9.61
CA PHE A 74 -3.23 -1.63 -8.28
C PHE A 74 -4.76 -1.68 -8.33
N ALA A 75 -5.33 -2.84 -8.03
CA ALA A 75 -6.76 -3.10 -8.17
C ALA A 75 -7.26 -4.07 -7.09
N VAL A 76 -8.58 -4.11 -6.87
CA VAL A 76 -9.18 -5.21 -6.12
C VAL A 76 -9.54 -6.31 -7.12
N TYR A 77 -9.05 -7.52 -6.88
CA TYR A 77 -9.27 -8.69 -7.70
C TYR A 77 -9.43 -9.92 -6.79
N GLU A 78 -10.49 -10.67 -7.01
CA GLU A 78 -10.93 -11.82 -6.21
C GLU A 78 -11.05 -11.52 -4.71
N GLY A 79 -11.37 -10.26 -4.37
CA GLY A 79 -11.53 -9.79 -2.99
C GLY A 79 -10.24 -9.28 -2.35
N ASP A 80 -9.10 -9.46 -3.01
CA ASP A 80 -7.78 -9.06 -2.55
C ASP A 80 -7.27 -7.80 -3.27
N LEU A 81 -6.45 -7.01 -2.58
CA LEU A 81 -5.71 -5.93 -3.23
C LEU A 81 -4.50 -6.53 -3.94
N VAL A 82 -4.54 -6.52 -5.27
CA VAL A 82 -3.41 -6.92 -6.10
C VAL A 82 -2.58 -5.69 -6.47
N ALA A 83 -1.26 -5.84 -6.40
CA ALA A 83 -0.36 -4.77 -6.79
C ALA A 83 0.88 -5.33 -7.49
N GLU A 84 1.36 -4.64 -8.52
CA GLU A 84 2.65 -4.95 -9.13
C GLU A 84 3.31 -3.68 -9.65
N CYS A 85 4.63 -3.58 -9.48
CA CYS A 85 5.41 -2.49 -10.04
C CYS A 85 6.68 -3.04 -10.69
N ASP A 86 7.03 -2.52 -11.86
CA ASP A 86 8.21 -2.91 -12.63
C ASP A 86 9.54 -2.40 -12.06
N CYS A 87 9.52 -1.62 -10.98
CA CYS A 87 10.74 -1.11 -10.34
C CYS A 87 11.47 -2.19 -9.53
N ASP A 88 12.80 -2.06 -9.44
CA ASP A 88 13.65 -2.98 -8.65
C ASP A 88 13.22 -3.08 -7.18
N GLY A 89 12.75 -1.97 -6.60
CA GLY A 89 12.28 -1.96 -5.21
C GLY A 89 11.16 -2.96 -4.98
N TYR A 90 10.20 -3.03 -5.90
CA TYR A 90 9.10 -3.98 -5.84
C TYR A 90 9.58 -5.39 -6.15
N ARG A 91 10.31 -5.57 -7.25
CA ARG A 91 10.84 -6.86 -7.68
C ARG A 91 11.61 -7.62 -6.60
N PHE A 92 12.35 -6.93 -5.74
CA PHE A 92 13.17 -7.56 -4.70
C PHE A 92 12.52 -7.59 -3.30
N ARG A 93 11.44 -6.85 -3.06
CA ARG A 93 10.87 -6.67 -1.70
C ARG A 93 9.36 -6.80 -1.61
N GLY A 94 8.65 -6.93 -2.74
CA GLY A 94 7.19 -6.83 -2.80
C GLY A 94 6.64 -5.45 -2.38
N TRP A 95 7.52 -4.46 -2.18
CA TRP A 95 7.15 -3.14 -1.65
C TRP A 95 8.07 -2.06 -2.19
N CYS A 96 7.48 -1.01 -2.76
CA CYS A 96 8.22 0.13 -3.31
C CYS A 96 7.52 1.46 -3.01
N ALA A 97 8.19 2.57 -3.32
CA ALA A 97 7.64 3.90 -3.10
C ALA A 97 6.42 4.21 -4.00
N HIS A 98 6.29 3.54 -5.16
CA HIS A 98 5.17 3.75 -6.08
C HIS A 98 3.88 3.09 -5.57
N VAL A 99 3.96 1.83 -5.13
CA VAL A 99 2.84 1.13 -4.47
C VAL A 99 2.47 1.82 -3.16
N ALA A 100 3.48 2.20 -2.37
CA ALA A 100 3.29 3.02 -1.16
C ALA A 100 2.53 4.31 -1.44
N LEU A 101 2.82 5.00 -2.55
CA LEU A 101 2.12 6.22 -2.94
C LEU A 101 0.65 5.96 -3.27
N LEU A 102 0.35 4.92 -4.05
CA LEU A 102 -1.04 4.58 -4.38
C LEU A 102 -1.84 4.23 -3.12
N TRP A 103 -1.25 3.43 -2.23
CA TRP A 103 -1.84 3.14 -0.92
C TRP A 103 -2.09 4.41 -0.09
N TRP A 104 -1.10 5.32 -0.02
CA TRP A 104 -1.23 6.58 0.71
C TRP A 104 -2.39 7.44 0.20
N HIS A 105 -2.51 7.65 -1.11
CA HIS A 105 -3.62 8.43 -1.66
C HIS A 105 -4.97 7.73 -1.47
N TRP A 106 -5.03 6.41 -1.66
CA TRP A 106 -6.27 5.66 -1.49
C TRP A 106 -6.76 5.69 -0.03
N SER A 107 -5.86 5.50 0.93
CA SER A 107 -6.16 5.56 2.37
C SER A 107 -6.67 6.93 2.85
N ARG A 108 -6.58 7.97 2.00
CA ARG A 108 -6.97 9.35 2.30
C ARG A 108 -8.09 9.87 1.42
N ASP A 109 -8.81 8.96 0.75
CA ASP A 109 -9.92 9.28 -0.16
C ASP A 109 -9.52 10.14 -1.38
N ASP A 110 -8.24 10.08 -1.78
CA ASP A 110 -7.65 10.87 -2.87
C ASP A 110 -7.29 10.02 -4.10
N LEU A 111 -7.70 8.75 -4.13
CA LEU A 111 -7.54 7.84 -5.27
C LEU A 111 -8.74 6.88 -5.33
N GLY A 112 -9.27 6.64 -6.53
CA GLY A 112 -10.26 5.59 -6.75
C GLY A 112 -9.60 4.31 -7.22
N VAL A 113 -9.88 3.19 -6.57
CA VAL A 113 -9.38 1.86 -6.95
C VAL A 113 -10.54 0.98 -7.40
N THR A 114 -10.39 0.31 -8.54
CA THR A 114 -11.47 -0.51 -9.11
C THR A 114 -11.41 -1.93 -8.57
N ASP A 115 -12.56 -2.43 -8.12
CA ASP A 115 -12.84 -3.85 -7.97
C ASP A 115 -13.22 -4.41 -9.34
N LEU A 116 -12.37 -5.29 -9.86
CA LEU A 116 -12.51 -5.85 -11.20
C LEU A 116 -13.57 -6.94 -11.28
N ASP A 117 -14.00 -7.53 -10.16
CA ASP A 117 -15.08 -8.51 -10.14
C ASP A 117 -16.45 -7.85 -10.14
N THR A 118 -16.57 -6.68 -9.51
CA THR A 118 -17.85 -5.96 -9.42
C THR A 118 -17.95 -4.72 -10.29
N GLY A 119 -16.82 -4.25 -10.86
CA GLY A 119 -16.69 -2.99 -11.59
C GLY A 119 -16.87 -1.74 -10.72
N ARG A 120 -16.91 -1.89 -9.39
CA ARG A 120 -17.09 -0.76 -8.47
C ARG A 120 -15.77 -0.07 -8.21
N THR A 121 -15.79 1.27 -8.19
CA THR A 121 -14.63 2.06 -7.73
C THR A 121 -14.77 2.39 -6.25
N HIS A 122 -13.80 1.97 -5.46
CA HIS A 122 -13.66 2.28 -4.05
C HIS A 122 -12.81 3.54 -3.87
N LEU A 123 -13.35 4.58 -3.22
CA LEU A 123 -12.62 5.81 -2.94
C LEU A 123 -11.67 5.68 -1.74
N SER A 124 -11.92 4.72 -0.86
CA SER A 124 -11.05 4.34 0.25
C SER A 124 -10.99 2.82 0.41
N PRO A 125 -9.94 2.29 1.07
CA PRO A 125 -9.82 0.87 1.34
C PRO A 125 -11.06 0.33 2.08
N PRO A 126 -11.72 -0.71 1.56
CA PRO A 126 -12.76 -1.42 2.29
C PRO A 126 -12.25 -1.96 3.62
N TRP A 127 -13.14 -2.11 4.60
CA TRP A 127 -12.79 -2.52 5.96
C TRP A 127 -12.07 -3.87 6.07
N TRP A 128 -12.23 -4.76 5.10
CA TRP A 128 -11.56 -6.06 5.04
C TRP A 128 -10.14 -5.99 4.45
N LEU A 129 -9.78 -4.87 3.80
CA LEU A 129 -8.43 -4.57 3.30
C LEU A 129 -7.67 -3.62 4.23
N THR A 130 -8.30 -3.15 5.31
CA THR A 130 -7.61 -2.31 6.30
C THR A 130 -6.45 -3.09 6.90
N VAL A 131 -5.24 -2.58 6.73
CA VAL A 131 -4.05 -3.11 7.39
C VAL A 131 -4.14 -2.63 8.84
N ASP A 132 -4.43 -3.55 9.77
CA ASP A 132 -4.30 -3.26 11.19
C ASP A 132 -2.86 -2.77 11.47
N ASP A 133 -2.74 -1.58 12.06
CA ASP A 133 -1.51 -1.12 12.70
C ASP A 133 -1.17 -2.14 13.81
N VAL A 134 -0.32 -3.13 13.49
CA VAL A 134 0.35 -3.95 14.51
C VAL A 134 1.44 -3.12 15.18
N GLU A 135 1.04 -2.01 15.79
CA GLU A 135 1.73 -1.27 16.85
C GLU A 135 0.70 -0.95 17.97
N HIS A 136 -0.27 -1.84 18.21
CA HIS A 136 -1.11 -1.85 19.42
C HIS A 136 -0.79 -3.05 20.34
N ASP A 137 0.50 -3.36 20.52
CA ASP A 137 1.00 -4.28 21.57
C ASP A 137 2.25 -3.71 22.29
N ARG A 138 2.27 -2.38 22.53
CA ARG A 138 3.26 -1.74 23.41
C ARG A 138 2.68 -0.94 24.57
N VAL A 139 1.37 -1.00 24.77
CA VAL A 139 0.68 -0.38 25.90
C VAL A 139 0.00 -1.43 26.76
N ASP A 140 0.73 -2.45 27.25
CA ASP A 140 0.29 -3.25 28.41
C ASP A 140 1.42 -4.09 29.06
N ALA A 141 2.66 -3.61 29.07
CA ALA A 141 3.77 -4.27 29.78
C ALA A 141 4.63 -3.35 30.67
N GLU A 142 4.20 -2.12 30.94
CA GLU A 142 4.86 -1.22 31.91
C GLU A 142 3.94 -0.75 33.05
N THR A 143 2.86 -1.48 33.32
CA THR A 143 2.11 -1.34 34.59
C THR A 143 2.34 -2.55 35.48
N SER A 144 3.59 -2.77 35.86
CA SER A 144 3.94 -3.61 37.00
C SER A 144 5.07 -2.94 37.76
N GLN A 145 4.73 -1.83 38.41
CA GLN A 145 5.47 -1.37 39.58
C GLN A 145 5.43 -2.47 40.64
N PRO A 146 6.56 -3.01 41.11
CA PRO A 146 6.57 -3.59 42.43
C PRO A 146 6.50 -2.45 43.45
N VAL A 147 5.40 -2.43 44.21
CA VAL A 147 5.32 -1.73 45.50
C VAL A 147 6.53 -2.12 46.34
N ALA A 148 7.40 -1.16 46.63
CA ALA A 148 8.39 -1.31 47.68
C ALA A 148 7.64 -1.29 49.02
N ALA A 149 7.51 -2.46 49.64
CA ALA A 149 7.00 -2.60 50.99
C ALA A 149 8.06 -2.13 51.99
N ASP A 150 7.63 -1.23 52.89
CA ASP A 150 8.32 -0.90 54.13
C ASP A 150 8.69 -2.16 54.95
N GLY A 151 9.91 -2.19 55.48
CA GLY A 151 10.40 -3.21 56.41
C GLY A 151 11.77 -2.83 56.98
N GLY A 152 11.81 -2.42 58.25
CA GLY A 152 12.94 -1.70 58.87
C GLY A 152 14.01 -2.49 59.63
N VAL A 153 14.87 -1.69 60.29
CA VAL A 153 15.69 -1.90 61.50
C VAL A 153 17.01 -2.71 61.38
N ASP A 154 18.17 -2.05 61.53
CA ASP A 154 19.01 -2.00 62.75
C ASP A 154 20.48 -1.65 62.42
N ARG A 155 21.01 -0.56 63.00
CA ARG A 155 22.31 -0.47 63.73
C ARG A 155 22.72 0.97 64.03
#